data_AF-A0A3B3XNW8-F1
#
_entry.id   AF-A0A3B3XNW8-F1
#
_cell.length_a   1.000
_cell.length_b   1.000
_cell.length_c   1.000
_cell.angle_alpha   90.00
_cell.angle_beta   90.00
_cell.angle_gamma   90.00
#
_symmetry.space_group_name_H-M   'P 1'
#
loop_
_entity.id
_entity.type
_entity.pdbx_description
1 polymer ?
#
loop_
_entity_poly.entity_id
_entity_poly.type
_entity_poly.pdbx_seq_one_letter_code
_entity_poly.pdbx_strand_id
1 'polypeptide(L)'
;LAGQGWLAASTSGSMLLSGAVKLACARLLQILTVADSLPLEVSHALMEVMCEQLLNILQNLHQQQTAERLAADLDSNSRSTKLGEHRQITYKSSKVTESQLADLLVFLRRVLSLRVMERLSTFVKWIEPLMAIISPKCPSGSLCFQNFRTKLLAFHVLERLLPACSDPVQIQQIVEQLFQLLSVYMWEEPHAERSYEETIEKETAV
;
A
#
# COMPACT_ATOMS: atom_id res chain seq x y z
N LEU A 1 -24.79 -12.02 13.02
CA LEU A 1 -24.07 -11.13 13.97
C LEU A 1 -22.64 -10.96 13.49
N ALA A 2 -22.36 -9.96 12.64
CA ALA A 2 -21.03 -9.74 12.11
C ALA A 2 -20.80 -8.27 11.74
N GLY A 3 -19.77 -7.65 12.33
CA GLY A 3 -18.88 -6.74 11.60
C GLY A 3 -19.21 -5.25 11.49
N GLN A 4 -19.80 -4.58 12.49
CA GLN A 4 -20.05 -3.11 12.45
C GLN A 4 -18.85 -2.25 12.93
N GLY A 5 -17.61 -2.73 12.82
CA GLY A 5 -16.45 -2.10 13.48
C GLY A 5 -15.54 -1.22 12.63
N TRP A 6 -15.96 -0.72 11.46
CA TRP A 6 -15.02 -0.11 10.50
C TRP A 6 -15.16 1.40 10.26
N LEU A 7 -16.11 2.10 10.91
CA LEU A 7 -16.37 3.51 10.57
C LEU A 7 -16.44 4.46 11.77
N ALA A 8 -15.48 4.37 12.68
CA ALA A 8 -15.22 5.45 13.63
C ALA A 8 -13.72 5.79 13.63
N ALA A 9 -13.43 7.10 13.61
CA ALA A 9 -12.11 7.76 13.58
C ALA A 9 -11.48 7.87 12.17
N SER A 10 -11.04 9.02 11.65
CA SER A 10 -10.91 10.36 12.21
C SER A 10 -10.91 11.39 11.08
N THR A 11 -11.49 12.55 11.37
CA THR A 11 -11.45 13.75 10.53
C THR A 11 -10.03 14.34 10.52
N SER A 12 -9.40 14.44 9.36
CA SER A 12 -8.45 15.52 9.08
C SER A 12 -8.34 15.75 7.57
N GLY A 13 -8.74 16.95 7.14
CA GLY A 13 -8.20 17.62 5.95
C GLY A 13 -8.25 16.93 4.60
N SER A 14 -9.40 16.40 4.17
CA SER A 14 -9.68 16.15 2.74
C SER A 14 -11.19 15.99 2.55
N MET A 15 -11.79 16.85 1.70
CA MET A 15 -13.20 16.97 1.32
C MET A 15 -14.21 16.08 2.08
N LEU A 16 -14.99 16.67 2.97
CA LEU A 16 -16.14 16.02 3.64
C LEU A 16 -17.19 15.62 2.60
N LEU A 17 -17.07 14.42 2.03
CA LEU A 17 -18.18 13.79 1.30
C LEU A 17 -19.39 13.73 2.24
N SER A 18 -20.53 14.26 1.79
CA SER A 18 -21.80 14.17 2.51
C SER A 18 -22.08 12.73 2.94
N GLY A 19 -22.70 12.55 4.12
CA GLY A 19 -23.04 11.22 4.65
C GLY A 19 -23.84 10.36 3.66
N ALA A 20 -24.65 10.99 2.81
CA ALA A 20 -25.38 10.32 1.73
C ALA A 20 -24.45 9.76 0.65
N VAL A 21 -23.39 10.49 0.28
CA VAL A 21 -22.41 10.04 -0.73
C VAL A 21 -21.58 8.89 -0.17
N LYS A 22 -21.14 8.99 1.10
CA LYS A 22 -20.45 7.87 1.77
C LYS A 22 -21.30 6.61 1.81
N LEU A 23 -22.59 6.75 2.13
CA LEU A 23 -23.53 5.63 2.13
C LEU A 23 -23.74 5.06 0.71
N ALA A 24 -23.90 5.92 -0.30
CA ALA A 24 -24.05 5.50 -1.69
C ALA A 24 -22.80 4.75 -2.19
N CYS A 25 -21.61 5.27 -1.94
CA CYS A 25 -20.35 4.60 -2.26
C CYS A 25 -20.23 3.25 -1.51
N ALA A 26 -20.55 3.21 -0.21
CA ALA A 26 -20.52 1.97 0.55
C ALA A 26 -21.50 0.92 0.01
N ARG A 27 -22.71 1.33 -0.40
CA ARG A 27 -23.69 0.45 -1.03
C ARG A 27 -23.24 -0.04 -2.40
N LEU A 28 -22.64 0.84 -3.22
CA LEU A 28 -22.04 0.44 -4.49
C LEU A 28 -20.92 -0.57 -4.28
N LEU A 29 -20.00 -0.35 -3.34
CA LEU A 29 -18.95 -1.31 -3.01
C LEU A 29 -19.54 -2.63 -2.52
N GLN A 30 -20.59 -2.60 -1.70
CA GLN A 30 -21.26 -3.80 -1.24
C GLN A 30 -21.90 -4.58 -2.40
N ILE A 31 -22.57 -3.89 -3.32
CA ILE A 31 -23.13 -4.49 -4.54
C ILE A 31 -22.02 -5.08 -5.40
N LEU A 32 -20.92 -4.35 -5.62
CA LEU A 32 -19.75 -4.82 -6.37
C LEU A 32 -19.12 -6.07 -5.75
N THR A 33 -19.11 -6.20 -4.41
CA THR A 33 -18.53 -7.36 -3.73
C THR A 33 -19.42 -8.60 -3.72
N VAL A 34 -20.74 -8.44 -3.90
CA VAL A 34 -21.71 -9.55 -3.83
C VAL A 34 -22.24 -9.90 -5.23
N ALA A 35 -22.12 -9.00 -6.21
CA ALA A 35 -22.49 -9.28 -7.58
C ALA A 35 -21.51 -10.30 -8.19
N ASP A 36 -21.98 -11.52 -8.39
CA ASP A 36 -21.22 -12.62 -9.02
C ASP A 36 -20.79 -12.30 -10.46
N SER A 37 -21.43 -11.33 -11.11
CA SER A 37 -20.94 -10.75 -12.36
C SER A 37 -21.37 -9.30 -12.52
N LEU A 38 -20.38 -8.45 -12.81
CA LEU A 38 -20.61 -7.11 -13.33
C LEU A 38 -20.49 -7.18 -14.85
N PRO A 39 -21.16 -6.28 -15.59
CA PRO A 39 -20.86 -6.08 -17.00
C PRO A 39 -19.36 -5.87 -17.21
N LEU A 40 -18.82 -6.41 -18.30
CA LEU A 40 -17.39 -6.39 -18.57
C LEU A 40 -16.85 -4.96 -18.65
N GLU A 41 -17.63 -4.05 -19.24
CA GLU A 41 -17.32 -2.64 -19.41
C GLU A 41 -17.21 -1.93 -18.06
N VAL A 42 -18.14 -2.22 -17.14
CA VAL A 42 -18.14 -1.68 -15.77
C VAL A 42 -16.95 -2.22 -14.99
N SER A 43 -16.65 -3.51 -15.15
CA SER A 43 -15.50 -4.17 -14.51
C SER A 43 -14.18 -3.57 -14.99
N HIS A 44 -14.04 -3.36 -16.30
CA HIS A 44 -12.87 -2.75 -16.91
C HIS A 44 -12.68 -1.30 -16.43
N ALA A 45 -13.74 -0.48 -16.46
CA ALA A 45 -13.67 0.89 -15.98
C ALA A 45 -13.32 0.97 -14.49
N LEU A 46 -13.88 0.09 -13.66
CA LEU A 46 -13.53 -0.01 -12.25
C LEU A 46 -12.05 -0.36 -12.09
N MET A 47 -11.54 -1.32 -12.85
CA MET A 47 -10.13 -1.71 -12.80
C MET A 47 -9.19 -0.55 -13.17
N GLU A 48 -9.48 0.21 -14.22
CA GLU A 48 -8.66 1.38 -14.56
C GLU A 48 -8.65 2.41 -13.42
N VAL A 49 -9.81 2.75 -12.85
CA VAL A 49 -9.90 3.68 -11.72
C VAL A 49 -9.14 3.17 -10.50
N MET A 50 -9.22 1.87 -10.23
CA MET A 50 -8.52 1.26 -9.09
C MET A 50 -7.00 1.22 -9.29
N CYS A 51 -6.54 1.05 -10.53
CA CYS A 51 -5.12 1.14 -10.89
C CYS A 51 -4.59 2.57 -10.70
N GLU A 52 -5.32 3.57 -11.21
CA GLU A 52 -4.99 4.98 -11.01
C GLU A 52 -4.98 5.36 -9.52
N GLN A 53 -5.95 4.85 -8.75
CA GLN A 53 -5.99 5.08 -7.31
C GLN A 53 -4.78 4.47 -6.59
N LEU A 54 -4.36 3.26 -6.98
CA LEU A 54 -3.15 2.64 -6.46
C LEU A 54 -1.92 3.51 -6.74
N LEU A 55 -1.75 3.95 -7.99
CA LEU A 55 -0.65 4.82 -8.41
C LEU A 55 -0.62 6.13 -7.62
N ASN A 56 -1.77 6.79 -7.47
CA ASN A 56 -1.89 8.05 -6.73
C ASN A 56 -1.50 7.91 -5.26
N ILE A 57 -1.93 6.83 -4.61
CA ILE A 57 -1.57 6.56 -3.21
C ILE A 57 -0.05 6.33 -3.08
N LEU A 58 0.54 5.56 -4.00
CA LEU A 58 1.99 5.30 -3.99
C LEU A 58 2.81 6.57 -4.23
N GLN A 59 2.38 7.43 -5.16
CA GLN A 59 3.03 8.72 -5.41
C GLN A 59 2.94 9.64 -4.19
N ASN A 60 1.78 9.74 -3.56
CA ASN A 60 1.60 10.56 -2.35
C ASN A 60 2.49 10.05 -1.21
N LEU A 61 2.52 8.73 -0.99
CA LEU A 61 3.38 8.13 0.01
C LEU A 61 4.86 8.37 -0.29
N HIS A 62 5.27 8.30 -1.56
CA HIS A 62 6.65 8.58 -1.96
C HIS A 62 7.04 10.05 -1.67
N GLN A 63 6.15 10.99 -1.97
CA GLN A 63 6.35 12.42 -1.65
C GLN A 63 6.46 12.64 -0.14
N GLN A 64 5.58 12.02 0.66
CA GLN A 64 5.61 12.10 2.11
C GLN A 64 6.91 11.52 2.70
N GLN A 65 7.32 10.34 2.26
CA GLN A 65 8.57 9.70 2.70
C GLN A 65 9.82 10.50 2.29
N THR A 66 9.80 11.10 1.11
CA THR A 66 10.90 11.98 0.66
C THR A 66 10.96 13.24 1.51
N ALA A 67 9.82 13.86 1.81
CA ALA A 67 9.76 15.02 2.70
C ALA A 67 10.24 14.68 4.13
N GLU A 68 9.90 13.49 4.66
CA GLU A 68 10.40 13.00 5.95
C GLU A 68 11.91 12.83 5.97
N ARG A 69 12.50 12.22 4.91
CA ARG A 69 13.95 12.03 4.79
C ARG A 69 14.69 13.36 4.72
N LEU A 70 14.23 14.29 3.88
CA LEU A 70 14.83 15.63 3.77
C LEU A 70 14.74 16.40 5.10
N ALA A 71 13.63 16.28 5.83
CA ALA A 71 13.52 16.86 7.17
C ALA A 71 14.47 16.20 8.18
N ALA A 72 14.73 14.89 8.05
CA ALA A 72 15.65 14.16 8.91
C ALA A 72 17.10 14.61 8.76
N ASP A 73 17.56 14.81 7.51
CA ASP A 73 18.92 15.26 7.21
C ASP A 73 19.18 16.68 7.74
N LEU A 74 18.20 17.58 7.66
CA LEU A 74 18.31 18.97 8.13
C LEU A 74 18.33 19.11 9.66
N ASP A 75 17.64 18.23 10.38
CA ASP A 75 17.60 18.20 11.86
C ASP A 75 18.93 17.70 12.45
N SER A 76 19.66 16.83 11.73
CA SER A 76 21.02 16.41 12.14
C SER A 76 21.98 17.60 12.25
N ASN A 77 21.69 18.69 11.51
CA ASN A 77 22.47 19.92 11.49
C ASN A 77 21.88 21.07 12.35
N SER A 78 20.66 20.97 12.88
CA SER A 78 20.02 22.10 13.59
C SER A 78 19.11 21.67 14.75
N ARG A 79 19.44 22.09 15.98
CA ARG A 79 18.70 21.80 17.23
C ARG A 79 17.42 22.65 17.38
N SER A 80 16.49 22.57 16.44
CA SER A 80 15.26 23.38 16.43
C SER A 80 14.02 22.55 16.79
N THR A 81 13.38 22.87 17.93
CA THR A 81 12.17 22.19 18.44
C THR A 81 10.94 22.27 17.53
N LYS A 82 10.84 23.27 16.64
CA LYS A 82 9.74 23.39 15.67
C LYS A 82 9.81 22.36 14.54
N LEU A 83 10.99 21.81 14.25
CA LEU A 83 11.19 20.84 13.17
C LEU A 83 10.68 19.43 13.58
N GLY A 84 10.73 19.12 14.87
CA GLY A 84 10.20 17.88 15.45
C GLY A 84 8.67 17.75 15.36
N GLU A 85 7.92 18.84 15.57
CA GLU A 85 6.45 18.84 15.43
C GLU A 85 6.03 18.60 13.98
N HIS A 86 6.70 19.27 13.03
CA HIS A 86 6.45 19.07 11.59
C HIS A 86 6.76 17.64 11.16
N ARG A 87 7.88 17.06 11.63
CA ARG A 87 8.24 15.66 11.36
C ARG A 87 7.20 14.68 11.89
N GLN A 88 6.69 14.91 13.11
CA GLN A 88 5.66 14.05 13.70
C GLN A 88 4.33 14.11 12.93
N ILE A 89 3.97 15.28 12.40
CA ILE A 89 2.78 15.45 11.56
C ILE A 89 2.95 14.71 10.23
N THR A 90 4.09 14.85 9.55
CA THR A 90 4.36 14.14 8.28
C THR A 90 4.37 12.62 8.48
N TYR A 91 5.03 12.14 9.54
CA TYR A 91 5.06 10.71 9.89
C TYR A 91 3.66 10.14 10.16
N LYS A 92 2.82 10.86 10.90
CA LYS A 92 1.42 10.47 11.13
C LYS A 92 0.63 10.45 9.81
N SER A 93 0.87 11.42 8.93
CA SER A 93 0.24 11.49 7.61
C SER A 93 0.64 10.31 6.72
N SER A 94 1.92 9.96 6.68
CA SER A 94 2.45 8.78 5.96
C SER A 94 1.80 7.47 6.42
N LYS A 95 1.61 7.30 7.74
CA LYS A 95 0.87 6.14 8.28
C LYS A 95 -0.60 6.10 7.88
N VAL A 96 -1.27 7.25 7.78
CA VAL A 96 -2.65 7.32 7.29
C VAL A 96 -2.72 6.88 5.83
N THR A 97 -1.81 7.38 4.98
CA THR A 97 -1.71 6.98 3.56
C THR A 97 -1.39 5.49 3.41
N GLU A 98 -0.51 4.94 4.26
CA GLU A 98 -0.21 3.48 4.27
C GLU A 98 -1.43 2.65 4.70
N SER A 99 -2.25 3.14 5.63
CA SER A 99 -3.53 2.50 5.98
C SER A 99 -4.51 2.50 4.81
N GLN A 100 -4.62 3.63 4.09
CA GLN A 100 -5.46 3.73 2.89
C GLN A 100 -5.01 2.76 1.80
N LEU A 101 -3.70 2.59 1.62
CA LEU A 101 -3.14 1.58 0.72
C LEU A 101 -3.57 0.16 1.15
N ALA A 102 -3.46 -0.16 2.44
CA ALA A 102 -3.86 -1.47 2.95
C ALA A 102 -5.36 -1.73 2.73
N ASP A 103 -6.21 -0.74 2.97
CA ASP A 103 -7.66 -0.84 2.73
C ASP A 103 -7.98 -1.06 1.24
N LEU A 104 -7.27 -0.34 0.35
CA LEU A 104 -7.38 -0.54 -1.10
C LEU A 104 -7.00 -1.96 -1.49
N LEU A 105 -5.90 -2.50 -0.98
CA LEU A 105 -5.45 -3.86 -1.28
C LEU A 105 -6.40 -4.93 -0.73
N VAL A 106 -7.01 -4.70 0.44
CA VAL A 106 -8.07 -5.58 0.97
C VAL A 106 -9.28 -5.59 0.03
N PHE A 107 -9.68 -4.43 -0.47
CA PHE A 107 -10.78 -4.32 -1.42
C PHE A 107 -10.45 -5.01 -2.74
N LEU A 108 -9.26 -4.75 -3.31
CA LEU A 108 -8.79 -5.41 -4.52
C LEU A 108 -8.80 -6.93 -4.38
N ARG A 109 -8.28 -7.48 -3.27
CA ARG A 109 -8.34 -8.92 -3.00
C ARG A 109 -9.77 -9.51 -3.08
N ARG A 110 -10.79 -8.72 -2.76
CA ARG A 110 -12.21 -9.14 -2.78
C ARG A 110 -12.85 -9.00 -4.15
N VAL A 111 -12.50 -7.96 -4.91
CA VAL A 111 -13.19 -7.59 -6.16
C VAL A 111 -12.46 -8.11 -7.40
N LEU A 112 -11.17 -8.42 -7.30
CA LEU A 112 -10.41 -9.03 -8.39
C LEU A 112 -10.88 -10.47 -8.63
N SER A 113 -11.51 -10.67 -9.79
CA SER A 113 -11.82 -12.00 -10.32
C SER A 113 -10.98 -12.30 -11.56
N LEU A 114 -10.55 -13.56 -11.69
CA LEU A 114 -9.75 -14.03 -12.82
C LEU A 114 -10.39 -13.71 -14.18
N ARG A 115 -11.72 -13.77 -14.29
CA ARG A 115 -12.46 -13.47 -15.54
C ARG A 115 -12.30 -12.02 -16.00
N VAL A 116 -12.20 -11.09 -15.07
CA VAL A 116 -11.98 -9.68 -15.39
C VAL A 116 -10.53 -9.47 -15.80
N MET A 117 -9.59 -10.17 -15.14
CA MET A 117 -8.15 -10.01 -15.32
C MET A 117 -7.62 -10.56 -16.65
N GLU A 118 -8.13 -11.69 -17.14
CA GLU A 118 -7.76 -12.28 -18.45
C GLU A 118 -7.95 -11.32 -19.64
N ARG A 119 -8.77 -10.29 -19.47
CA ARG A 119 -9.11 -9.31 -20.52
C ARG A 119 -8.55 -7.92 -20.29
N LEU A 120 -7.79 -7.72 -19.21
CA LEU A 120 -7.14 -6.44 -18.95
C LEU A 120 -5.88 -6.33 -19.79
N SER A 121 -5.94 -5.51 -20.84
CA SER A 121 -4.76 -4.99 -21.53
C SER A 121 -3.82 -4.19 -20.61
N THR A 122 -4.27 -3.93 -19.37
CA THR A 122 -3.57 -3.14 -18.37
C THR A 122 -2.87 -3.97 -17.31
N PHE A 123 -2.76 -5.29 -17.47
CA PHE A 123 -1.93 -6.16 -16.62
C PHE A 123 -0.58 -5.53 -16.26
N VAL A 124 0.13 -4.99 -17.25
CA VAL A 124 1.44 -4.33 -17.08
C VAL A 124 1.37 -3.14 -16.11
N LYS A 125 0.25 -2.39 -16.10
CA LYS A 125 0.05 -1.25 -15.19
C LYS A 125 -0.08 -1.68 -13.72
N TRP A 126 -0.42 -2.95 -13.46
CA TRP A 126 -0.58 -3.48 -12.11
C TRP A 126 0.69 -4.05 -11.52
N ILE A 127 1.53 -4.68 -12.36
CA ILE A 127 2.73 -5.38 -11.89
C ILE A 127 3.70 -4.41 -11.23
N GLU A 128 4.12 -3.35 -11.91
CA GLU A 128 5.11 -2.40 -11.39
C GLU A 128 4.70 -1.78 -10.03
N PRO A 129 3.47 -1.25 -9.86
CA PRO A 129 3.00 -0.75 -8.56
C PRO A 129 3.02 -1.80 -7.44
N LEU A 130 2.62 -3.04 -7.75
CA LEU A 130 2.58 -4.10 -6.75
C LEU A 130 3.99 -4.60 -6.38
N MET A 131 4.87 -4.72 -7.38
CA MET A 131 6.30 -5.02 -7.16
C MET A 131 6.96 -3.94 -6.31
N ALA A 132 6.65 -2.66 -6.54
CA ALA A 132 7.14 -1.55 -5.73
C ALA A 132 6.71 -1.64 -4.25
N ILE A 133 5.52 -2.19 -3.96
CA ILE A 133 5.04 -2.38 -2.58
C ILE A 133 5.81 -3.49 -1.86
N ILE A 134 6.07 -4.60 -2.56
CA ILE A 134 6.74 -5.77 -1.99
C ILE A 134 8.28 -5.70 -2.07
N SER A 135 8.83 -4.70 -2.76
CA SER A 135 10.27 -4.51 -2.84
C SER A 135 10.86 -4.18 -1.45
N PRO A 136 12.03 -4.74 -1.09
CA PRO A 136 12.75 -4.36 0.13
C PRO A 136 13.24 -2.91 0.00
N LYS A 137 13.55 -2.29 1.15
CA LYS A 137 14.03 -0.91 1.15
C LYS A 137 15.29 -0.80 0.30
N CYS A 138 15.31 0.12 -0.64
CA CYS A 138 16.55 0.60 -1.23
C CYS A 138 17.04 1.81 -0.42
N PRO A 139 18.34 1.88 -0.04
CA PRO A 139 18.90 3.08 0.59
C PRO A 139 18.85 4.33 -0.30
N SER A 140 18.58 4.17 -1.61
CA SER A 140 18.64 5.25 -2.61
C SER A 140 17.27 5.73 -3.15
N GLY A 141 16.25 5.88 -2.30
CA GLY A 141 15.06 6.65 -2.66
C GLY A 141 13.80 5.87 -3.03
N SER A 142 13.80 4.53 -2.97
CA SER A 142 12.58 3.74 -3.18
C SER A 142 11.56 3.91 -2.03
N LEU A 143 10.30 3.61 -2.34
CA LEU A 143 9.23 3.48 -1.35
C LEU A 143 9.61 2.43 -0.31
N CYS A 144 9.42 2.78 0.94
CA CYS A 144 9.81 1.94 2.06
C CYS A 144 8.55 1.51 2.81
N PHE A 145 8.09 0.29 2.54
CA PHE A 145 6.99 -0.31 3.31
C PHE A 145 7.55 -1.12 4.47
N GLN A 146 7.10 -0.80 5.68
CA GLN A 146 7.45 -1.56 6.90
C GLN A 146 6.32 -2.44 7.36
N ASN A 147 5.10 -2.15 6.94
CA ASN A 147 3.97 -2.95 7.29
C ASN A 147 3.93 -4.26 6.49
N PHE A 148 4.28 -5.35 7.15
CA PHE A 148 4.21 -6.70 6.58
C PHE A 148 2.80 -7.07 6.11
N ARG A 149 1.75 -6.58 6.77
CA ARG A 149 0.36 -6.79 6.32
C ARG A 149 0.13 -6.20 4.94
N THR A 150 0.61 -4.97 4.68
CA THR A 150 0.48 -4.32 3.38
C THR A 150 1.22 -5.10 2.29
N LYS A 151 2.44 -5.56 2.59
CA LYS A 151 3.22 -6.42 1.68
C LYS A 151 2.52 -7.74 1.36
N LEU A 152 2.02 -8.44 2.38
CA LEU A 152 1.24 -9.68 2.19
C LEU A 152 -0.03 -9.46 1.37
N LEU A 153 -0.74 -8.35 1.59
CA LEU A 153 -1.92 -8.01 0.79
C LEU A 153 -1.54 -7.77 -0.68
N ALA A 154 -0.41 -7.11 -0.95
CA ALA A 154 0.09 -6.94 -2.31
C ALA A 154 0.47 -8.28 -2.96
N PHE A 155 1.13 -9.19 -2.23
CA PHE A 155 1.36 -10.56 -2.70
C PHE A 155 0.06 -11.30 -3.06
N HIS A 156 -0.97 -11.20 -2.22
CA HIS A 156 -2.27 -11.82 -2.52
C HIS A 156 -2.95 -11.23 -3.76
N VAL A 157 -2.75 -9.94 -4.02
CA VAL A 157 -3.27 -9.30 -5.24
C VAL A 157 -2.47 -9.77 -6.46
N LEU A 158 -1.13 -9.83 -6.36
CA LEU A 158 -0.24 -10.38 -7.40
C LEU A 158 -0.62 -11.83 -7.74
N GLU A 159 -0.80 -12.70 -6.74
CA GLU A 159 -1.19 -14.11 -6.91
C GLU A 159 -2.42 -14.27 -7.81
N ARG A 160 -3.37 -13.33 -7.74
CA ARG A 160 -4.59 -13.33 -8.58
C ARG A 160 -4.36 -12.75 -9.97
N LEU A 161 -3.38 -11.86 -10.12
CA LEU A 161 -3.04 -11.20 -11.39
C LEU A 161 -2.14 -12.06 -12.27
N LEU A 162 -1.17 -12.75 -11.67
CA LEU A 162 -0.16 -13.52 -12.43
C LEU A 162 -0.76 -14.52 -13.42
N PRO A 163 -1.87 -15.23 -13.13
CA PRO A 163 -2.49 -16.14 -14.11
C PRO A 163 -2.98 -15.45 -15.39
N ALA A 164 -3.24 -14.14 -15.37
CA ALA A 164 -3.61 -13.38 -16.56
C ALA A 164 -2.39 -12.97 -17.42
N CYS A 165 -1.17 -13.13 -16.90
CA CYS A 165 0.05 -12.86 -17.66
C CYS A 165 0.21 -13.90 -18.76
N SER A 166 0.18 -13.46 -20.02
CA SER A 166 0.36 -14.33 -21.18
C SER A 166 1.72 -14.15 -21.87
N ASP A 167 2.46 -13.09 -21.53
CA ASP A 167 3.77 -12.79 -22.12
C ASP A 167 4.89 -13.57 -21.38
N PRO A 168 5.57 -14.53 -22.04
CA PRO A 168 6.60 -15.35 -21.41
C PRO A 168 7.80 -14.54 -20.91
N VAL A 169 8.13 -13.42 -21.55
CA VAL A 169 9.25 -12.57 -21.13
C VAL A 169 8.92 -11.89 -19.81
N GLN A 170 7.70 -11.34 -19.68
CA GLN A 170 7.24 -10.73 -18.44
C GLN A 170 7.11 -11.77 -17.31
N ILE A 171 6.59 -12.96 -17.60
CA ILE A 171 6.51 -14.04 -16.61
C ILE A 171 7.90 -14.34 -16.05
N GLN A 172 8.90 -14.51 -16.92
CA GLN A 172 10.27 -14.77 -16.50
C GLN A 172 10.80 -13.66 -15.60
N GLN A 173 10.66 -12.39 -16.01
CA GLN A 173 11.13 -11.24 -15.23
C GLN A 173 10.46 -11.16 -13.86
N ILE A 174 9.14 -11.37 -13.78
CA ILE A 174 8.40 -11.33 -12.52
C ILE A 174 8.86 -12.47 -11.59
N VAL A 175 9.00 -13.68 -12.13
CA VAL A 175 9.46 -14.83 -11.35
C VAL A 175 10.86 -14.60 -10.82
N GLU A 176 11.80 -14.14 -11.65
CA GLU A 176 13.17 -13.81 -11.21
C GLU A 176 13.17 -12.79 -10.08
N GLN A 177 12.39 -11.71 -10.19
CA GLN A 177 12.26 -10.72 -9.12
C GLN A 177 11.66 -11.32 -7.85
N LEU A 178 10.57 -12.08 -7.94
CA LEU A 178 9.94 -12.71 -6.76
C LEU A 178 10.88 -13.68 -6.03
N PHE A 179 11.69 -14.45 -6.77
CA PHE A 179 12.71 -15.33 -6.18
C PHE A 179 13.83 -14.54 -5.49
N GLN A 180 14.26 -13.42 -6.06
CA GLN A 180 15.22 -12.53 -5.41
C GLN A 180 14.64 -11.94 -4.12
N LEU A 181 13.36 -11.57 -4.11
CA LEU A 181 12.68 -11.06 -2.92
C LEU A 181 12.57 -12.13 -1.81
N LEU A 182 12.34 -13.39 -2.18
CA LEU A 182 12.22 -14.48 -1.21
C LEU A 182 13.50 -14.62 -0.37
N SER A 183 14.67 -14.53 -1.00
CA SER A 183 15.94 -14.62 -0.26
C SER A 183 16.08 -13.44 0.71
N VAL A 184 15.73 -12.22 0.30
CA VAL A 184 15.76 -11.05 1.19
C VAL A 184 14.82 -11.25 2.39
N TYR A 185 13.57 -11.66 2.16
CA TYR A 185 12.61 -11.84 3.26
C TYR A 185 12.88 -13.05 4.16
N MET A 186 13.51 -14.10 3.64
CA MET A 186 13.87 -15.28 4.44
C MET A 186 15.09 -15.03 5.34
N TRP A 187 15.98 -14.12 4.94
CA TRP A 187 17.22 -13.84 5.65
C TRP A 187 17.21 -12.50 6.41
N GLU A 188 16.19 -11.65 6.24
CA GLU A 188 15.98 -10.47 7.08
C GLU A 188 15.41 -10.88 8.45
N GLU A 189 16.07 -10.46 9.54
CA GLU A 189 15.56 -10.64 10.90
C GLU A 189 14.19 -9.96 11.08
N PRO A 190 13.22 -10.63 11.74
CA PRO A 190 11.94 -10.03 12.04
C PRO A 190 12.14 -8.78 12.90
N HIS A 191 11.70 -7.64 12.38
CA HIS A 191 11.81 -6.30 12.99
C HIS A 191 11.27 -6.14 14.42
N ALA A 192 10.62 -7.16 14.98
CA ALA A 192 10.29 -7.19 16.40
C ALA A 192 11.56 -6.98 17.23
N GLU A 193 12.71 -7.54 16.81
CA GLU A 193 13.98 -7.51 17.57
C GLU A 193 14.68 -6.16 17.66
N ARG A 194 14.53 -5.30 16.66
CA ARG A 194 15.18 -3.97 16.67
C ARG A 194 14.59 -2.99 17.68
N SER A 195 13.34 -3.19 18.11
CA SER A 195 12.72 -2.36 19.15
C SER A 195 13.33 -2.60 20.53
N TYR A 196 13.93 -3.76 20.78
CA TYR A 196 14.44 -4.12 22.10
C TYR A 196 15.83 -3.52 22.32
N GLU A 197 16.65 -3.45 21.27
CA GLU A 197 18.02 -2.92 21.36
C GLU A 197 18.04 -1.39 21.51
N GLU A 198 17.17 -0.64 20.81
CA GLU A 198 17.04 0.81 21.04
C GLU A 198 16.50 1.17 22.44
N THR A 199 15.77 0.26 23.09
CA THR A 199 15.33 0.45 24.48
C THR A 199 16.40 0.08 25.51
N ILE A 200 17.23 -0.94 25.24
CA ILE A 200 18.29 -1.38 26.16
C ILE A 200 19.49 -0.41 26.14
N GLU A 201 19.80 0.22 25.00
CA GLU A 201 20.85 1.25 24.92
C GLU A 201 20.48 2.55 25.67
N LYS A 202 19.18 2.82 25.89
CA LYS A 202 18.73 3.96 26.71
C LYS A 202 18.70 3.67 28.20
N GLU A 203 18.63 2.40 28.60
CA GLU A 203 18.58 2.00 30.01
C GLU A 203 19.99 1.75 30.58
N THR A 204 20.99 1.49 29.73
CA THR A 204 22.40 1.33 30.13
C THR A 204 23.21 2.64 30.13
N ALA A 205 22.58 3.76 29.74
CA ALA A 205 23.17 5.10 29.74
C ALA A 205 22.64 6.03 30.86
N VAL A 206 22.09 5.45 31.95
CA VAL A 206 21.72 6.16 33.19
C VAL A 206 22.63 5.73 34.34
#